data_AF-V9L2D1-F1
#
_entry.id   AF-V9L2D1-F1
#
_cell.length_a   1.000
_cell.length_b   1.000
_cell.length_c   1.000
_cell.angle_alpha   90.00
_cell.angle_beta   90.00
_cell.angle_gamma   90.00
#
_symmetry.space_group_name_H-M   'P 1'
#
loop_
_entity.id
_entity.type
_entity.pdbx_description
1 polymer ?
#
loop_
_entity_poly.entity_id
_entity_poly.type
_entity_poly.pdbx_seq_one_letter_code
_entity_poly.pdbx_strand_id
1 'polypeptide(L)'
;PPAEDDEEDFDETTVAIDTYNCDLHFKVARDRFSGYPLTIEGFAYLWSGARTTYGVNKGKVCFEVKINEEMAVKHLPVTEPDPHVVRVGWSLDSCNTQLGEEEFSFGYGGTAKKSTNCRFENYGERFAENDILGCYIDFEAGEEVEMSFSKNGKWLGVAFRTKRSVLGGRPLFPHVLTKNCAIEFNFGQKDPWCTIREEFTFIQHVGVDQRIRGTVGPKSKSECEILMMVGLPAAGKTTWAIKHAAGNPAKKYNILGTNAIMEKMKVMGLRRQRNYAGRWDVLIQQATQCLNRLIQIAARKKRNYILDQTNVYGSAQRRKMRPFEGFQRKAVVICPPDEGLRERTIKRTDEEGKDVPDHAVLEMKAHFTLPAAGEFLDEVSFVELQQEEAETLVKQYNEV
;
A
#
# COMPACT_ATOMS: atom_id res chain seq x y z
N PRO A 1 11.29 -16.76 20.63
CA PRO A 1 10.27 -16.13 19.74
C PRO A 1 9.26 -15.32 20.57
N PRO A 2 9.08 -14.00 20.36
CA PRO A 2 7.83 -13.39 20.78
C PRO A 2 6.70 -14.03 19.95
N ALA A 3 5.54 -14.23 20.58
CA ALA A 3 4.39 -14.94 20.04
C ALA A 3 4.03 -14.43 18.63
N GLU A 4 3.59 -15.36 17.77
CA GLU A 4 2.82 -14.98 16.59
C GLU A 4 1.66 -14.10 17.07
N ASP A 5 1.28 -13.07 16.32
CA ASP A 5 0.05 -12.35 16.63
C ASP A 5 -1.06 -13.41 16.52
N ASP A 6 -1.48 -13.97 17.66
CA ASP A 6 -2.63 -14.85 17.77
C ASP A 6 -3.78 -14.03 17.19
N GLU A 7 -4.15 -14.31 15.93
CA GLU A 7 -5.35 -13.74 15.32
C GLU A 7 -6.52 -14.25 16.15
N GLU A 8 -6.90 -13.47 17.17
CA GLU A 8 -8.08 -13.71 18.01
C GLU A 8 -9.27 -14.01 17.08
N ASP A 9 -10.07 -15.02 17.43
CA ASP A 9 -11.27 -15.39 16.68
C ASP A 9 -12.16 -14.15 16.51
N PHE A 10 -12.18 -13.60 15.29
CA PHE A 10 -12.98 -12.43 14.94
C PHE A 10 -14.17 -12.88 14.12
N ASP A 11 -15.37 -12.43 14.47
CA ASP A 11 -16.59 -12.75 13.72
C ASP A 11 -16.45 -12.30 12.26
N GLU A 12 -16.35 -13.27 11.36
CA GLU A 12 -16.17 -13.01 9.93
C GLU A 12 -17.36 -12.31 9.30
N THR A 13 -18.55 -12.29 9.92
CA THR A 13 -19.73 -11.59 9.41
C THR A 13 -19.72 -10.09 9.70
N THR A 14 -18.82 -9.62 10.56
CA THR A 14 -18.70 -8.22 10.94
C THR A 14 -17.92 -7.38 9.91
N VAL A 15 -18.46 -6.20 9.59
CA VAL A 15 -17.77 -5.13 8.87
C VAL A 15 -16.78 -4.50 9.82
N ALA A 16 -15.50 -4.64 9.52
CA ALA A 16 -14.43 -4.07 10.32
C ALA A 16 -13.24 -3.69 9.41
N ILE A 17 -12.25 -2.99 9.96
CA ILE A 17 -11.00 -2.72 9.25
C ILE A 17 -10.35 -4.05 8.88
N ASP A 18 -10.04 -4.22 7.59
CA ASP A 18 -9.45 -5.43 7.05
C ASP A 18 -7.95 -5.49 7.32
N THR A 19 -7.52 -6.43 8.17
CA THR A 19 -6.12 -6.66 8.53
C THR A 19 -5.31 -7.27 7.38
N TYR A 20 -5.94 -7.76 6.31
CA TYR A 20 -5.30 -8.17 5.06
C TYR A 20 -5.23 -7.01 4.06
N ASN A 21 -6.29 -6.21 4.00
CA ASN A 21 -6.48 -5.13 3.03
C ASN A 21 -6.13 -3.73 3.57
N CYS A 22 -5.03 -3.67 4.34
CA CYS A 22 -4.46 -2.45 4.88
C CYS A 22 -2.96 -2.41 4.64
N ASP A 23 -2.37 -1.21 4.67
CA ASP A 23 -0.93 -1.06 4.66
C ASP A 23 -0.27 -1.77 5.86
N LEU A 24 0.94 -2.29 5.65
CA LEU A 24 1.69 -3.00 6.70
C LEU A 24 1.99 -2.12 7.91
N HIS A 25 2.18 -0.81 7.67
CA HIS A 25 2.40 0.20 8.70
C HIS A 25 1.11 0.84 9.22
N PHE A 26 -0.06 0.34 8.81
CA PHE A 26 -1.32 0.65 9.47
C PHE A 26 -1.54 -0.33 10.63
N LYS A 27 -1.56 0.17 11.86
CA LYS A 27 -1.91 -0.61 13.04
C LYS A 27 -3.42 -0.61 13.23
N VAL A 28 -3.98 -1.80 13.36
CA VAL A 28 -5.41 -2.03 13.61
C VAL A 28 -5.56 -2.41 15.08
N ALA A 29 -6.52 -1.80 15.78
CA ALA A 29 -6.87 -2.16 17.14
C ALA A 29 -7.48 -3.58 17.19
N ARG A 30 -7.50 -4.21 18.37
CA ARG A 30 -8.02 -5.59 18.51
C ARG A 30 -9.48 -5.72 18.10
N ASP A 31 -10.29 -4.71 18.40
CA ASP A 31 -11.70 -4.63 17.99
C ASP A 31 -11.91 -4.40 16.48
N ARG A 32 -10.83 -4.08 15.75
CA ARG A 32 -10.81 -3.76 14.32
C ARG A 32 -11.71 -2.59 13.91
N PHE A 33 -12.08 -1.71 14.84
CA PHE A 33 -12.84 -0.49 14.55
C PHE A 33 -11.96 0.76 14.62
N SER A 34 -10.81 0.69 15.28
CA SER A 34 -9.83 1.79 15.35
C SER A 34 -8.51 1.42 14.68
N GLY A 35 -7.78 2.44 14.22
CA GLY A 35 -6.44 2.23 13.71
C GLY A 35 -5.64 3.52 13.54
N TYR A 36 -4.34 3.35 13.34
CA TYR A 36 -3.41 4.47 13.22
C TYR A 36 -2.14 4.06 12.45
N PRO A 37 -1.50 4.99 11.72
CA PRO A 37 -0.24 4.71 11.05
C PRO A 37 0.92 4.65 12.05
N LEU A 38 1.98 3.93 11.71
CA LEU A 38 3.28 4.16 12.36
C LEU A 38 3.74 5.59 12.08
N THR A 39 4.29 6.25 13.11
CA THR A 39 4.79 7.64 13.01
C THR A 39 6.27 7.77 13.34
N ILE A 40 6.94 6.66 13.67
CA ILE A 40 8.36 6.67 14.03
C ILE A 40 9.22 6.99 12.80
N GLU A 41 10.18 7.90 12.95
CA GLU A 41 11.17 8.24 11.93
C GLU A 41 10.51 8.53 10.57
N GLY A 42 10.93 7.82 9.52
CA GLY A 42 10.48 8.00 8.15
C GLY A 42 9.01 7.65 7.93
N PHE A 43 8.38 6.85 8.81
CA PHE A 43 6.97 6.50 8.67
C PHE A 43 6.06 7.72 8.79
N ALA A 44 6.50 8.77 9.48
CA ALA A 44 5.74 10.02 9.57
C ALA A 44 5.55 10.75 8.22
N TYR A 45 6.32 10.38 7.19
CA TYR A 45 6.15 10.89 5.83
C TYR A 45 5.20 10.03 4.97
N LEU A 46 4.87 8.81 5.41
CA LEU A 46 4.08 7.86 4.65
C LEU A 46 2.59 8.08 4.90
N TRP A 47 1.82 8.02 3.82
CA TRP A 47 0.41 7.73 3.92
C TRP A 47 0.19 6.26 4.24
N SER A 48 -0.89 5.95 4.97
CA SER A 48 -1.26 4.60 5.34
C SER A 48 -2.76 4.40 5.13
N GLY A 49 -3.12 3.48 4.25
CA GLY A 49 -4.50 3.18 3.91
C GLY A 49 -5.01 1.87 4.49
N ALA A 50 -6.32 1.79 4.70
CA ALA A 50 -7.02 0.57 5.09
C ALA A 50 -8.44 0.55 4.49
N ARG A 51 -8.85 -0.61 4.01
CA ARG A 51 -10.24 -0.90 3.63
C ARG A 51 -10.91 -1.78 4.66
N THR A 52 -12.22 -1.90 4.55
CA THR A 52 -13.02 -2.81 5.38
C THR A 52 -13.18 -4.19 4.77
N THR A 53 -13.63 -5.14 5.59
CA THR A 53 -13.86 -6.54 5.22
C THR A 53 -15.00 -6.73 4.21
N TYR A 54 -15.95 -5.79 4.15
CA TYR A 54 -17.14 -5.87 3.30
C TYR A 54 -17.39 -4.57 2.54
N GLY A 55 -17.87 -4.72 1.31
CA GLY A 55 -18.35 -3.65 0.46
C GLY A 55 -19.79 -3.88 0.08
N VAL A 56 -20.38 -2.88 -0.56
CA VAL A 56 -21.77 -2.88 -1.03
C VAL A 56 -21.83 -2.40 -2.47
N ASN A 57 -22.85 -2.84 -3.20
CA ASN A 57 -23.08 -2.47 -4.60
C ASN A 57 -24.53 -2.04 -4.90
N LYS A 58 -25.37 -1.91 -3.85
CA LYS A 58 -26.79 -1.57 -3.93
C LYS A 58 -27.26 -0.90 -2.64
N GLY A 59 -28.42 -0.27 -2.68
CA GLY A 59 -29.02 0.41 -1.55
C GLY A 59 -28.40 1.78 -1.25
N LYS A 60 -28.83 2.37 -0.15
CA LYS A 60 -28.31 3.63 0.40
C LYS A 60 -27.58 3.34 1.69
N VAL A 61 -26.26 3.41 1.64
CA VAL A 61 -25.39 2.89 2.70
C VAL A 61 -24.49 3.98 3.26
N CYS A 62 -24.20 3.94 4.56
CA CYS A 62 -23.27 4.86 5.20
C CYS A 62 -22.37 4.20 6.24
N PHE A 63 -21.35 4.96 6.64
CA PHE A 63 -20.52 4.73 7.84
C PHE A 63 -20.05 6.08 8.37
N GLU A 64 -19.55 6.11 9.61
CA GLU A 64 -18.89 7.28 10.18
C GLU A 64 -17.41 7.02 10.47
N VAL A 65 -16.62 8.08 10.46
CA VAL A 65 -15.22 8.10 10.91
C VAL A 65 -15.02 9.27 11.84
N LYS A 66 -14.46 9.00 13.03
CA LYS A 66 -13.97 10.01 13.94
C LYS A 66 -12.45 10.09 13.86
N ILE A 67 -11.91 11.31 13.81
CA ILE A 67 -10.47 11.55 13.93
C ILE A 67 -10.16 11.72 15.41
N ASN A 68 -9.50 10.75 16.01
CA ASN A 68 -9.29 10.70 17.45
C ASN A 68 -8.09 11.52 17.91
N GLU A 69 -6.99 11.48 17.15
CA GLU A 69 -5.73 12.12 17.56
C GLU A 69 -4.88 12.49 16.34
N GLU A 70 -4.33 13.70 16.33
CA GLU A 70 -3.21 14.12 15.51
C GLU A 70 -1.89 13.75 16.21
N MET A 71 -1.38 12.56 15.89
CA MET A 71 -0.25 11.96 16.61
C MET A 71 1.01 12.83 16.53
N ALA A 72 1.75 12.93 17.64
CA ALA A 72 2.93 13.77 17.70
C ALA A 72 4.05 13.33 16.73
N VAL A 73 4.47 14.25 15.85
CA VAL A 73 5.55 14.06 14.86
C VAL A 73 6.56 15.21 14.89
N LYS A 74 6.99 15.59 16.10
CA LYS A 74 7.88 16.73 16.36
C LYS A 74 9.25 16.63 15.68
N HIS A 75 9.66 15.44 15.25
CA HIS A 75 10.90 15.19 14.52
C HIS A 75 10.83 15.58 13.04
N LEU A 76 9.62 15.81 12.50
CA LEU A 76 9.46 16.33 11.15
C LEU A 76 9.91 17.80 11.09
N PRO A 77 10.48 18.25 9.95
CA PRO A 77 10.83 19.65 9.77
C PRO A 77 9.56 20.51 9.76
N VAL A 78 9.64 21.73 10.29
CA VAL A 78 8.53 22.71 10.30
C VAL A 78 8.02 23.04 8.89
N THR A 79 8.83 22.79 7.87
CA THR A 79 8.46 22.96 6.46
C THR A 79 7.64 21.80 5.88
N GLU A 80 7.36 20.73 6.64
CA GLU A 80 6.52 19.63 6.17
C GLU A 80 5.07 20.13 5.99
N PRO A 81 4.52 20.08 4.76
CA PRO A 81 3.15 20.51 4.53
C PRO A 81 2.18 19.46 5.05
N ASP A 82 1.14 19.94 5.73
CA ASP A 82 0.02 19.14 6.25
C ASP A 82 0.52 17.81 6.86
N PRO A 83 1.23 17.85 8.00
CA PRO A 83 1.78 16.65 8.64
C PRO A 83 0.67 15.68 9.08
N HIS A 84 -0.54 16.19 9.30
CA HIS A 84 -1.70 15.45 9.76
C HIS A 84 -2.82 15.58 8.75
N VAL A 85 -3.17 14.49 8.07
CA VAL A 85 -4.28 14.49 7.11
C VAL A 85 -4.96 13.14 7.10
N VAL A 86 -6.29 13.17 7.11
CA VAL A 86 -7.13 12.00 6.86
C VAL A 86 -7.90 12.21 5.56
N ARG A 87 -8.06 11.13 4.80
CA ARG A 87 -8.96 11.03 3.65
C ARG A 87 -9.85 9.81 3.84
N VAL A 88 -11.16 10.01 3.69
CA VAL A 88 -12.18 8.98 3.88
C VAL A 88 -13.04 8.85 2.63
N GLY A 89 -13.59 7.67 2.39
CA GLY A 89 -14.52 7.46 1.29
C GLY A 89 -14.62 6.00 0.89
N TRP A 90 -14.63 5.76 -0.42
CA TRP A 90 -15.01 4.48 -0.99
C TRP A 90 -14.06 4.07 -2.11
N SER A 91 -13.70 2.79 -2.20
CA SER A 91 -13.00 2.28 -3.38
C SER A 91 -13.32 0.82 -3.68
N LEU A 92 -13.03 0.37 -4.89
CA LEU A 92 -13.06 -1.06 -5.21
C LEU A 92 -12.02 -1.83 -4.40
N ASP A 93 -12.18 -3.14 -4.27
CA ASP A 93 -11.20 -4.03 -3.62
C ASP A 93 -9.90 -4.21 -4.43
N SER A 94 -9.98 -4.01 -5.74
CA SER A 94 -8.83 -4.07 -6.66
C SER A 94 -7.94 -2.84 -6.57
N CYS A 95 -8.43 -1.74 -5.98
CA CYS A 95 -7.64 -0.52 -5.90
C CYS A 95 -6.44 -0.68 -4.98
N ASN A 96 -5.42 0.16 -5.17
CA ASN A 96 -4.35 0.28 -4.18
C ASN A 96 -4.85 1.00 -2.90
N THR A 97 -4.01 1.05 -1.85
CA THR A 97 -4.35 1.69 -0.56
C THR A 97 -4.27 3.21 -0.57
N GLN A 98 -3.76 3.84 -1.64
CA GLN A 98 -3.73 5.30 -1.80
C GLN A 98 -5.10 5.81 -2.30
N LEU A 99 -6.09 5.83 -1.39
CA LEU A 99 -7.44 6.33 -1.65
C LEU A 99 -7.44 7.65 -2.46
N GLY A 100 -8.13 7.71 -3.59
CA GLY A 100 -8.19 8.89 -4.47
C GLY A 100 -7.18 8.93 -5.62
N GLU A 101 -6.19 8.02 -5.65
CA GLU A 101 -5.16 7.98 -6.70
C GLU A 101 -5.52 7.10 -7.91
N GLU A 102 -6.66 6.40 -7.89
CA GLU A 102 -7.12 5.53 -8.97
C GLU A 102 -8.56 5.85 -9.39
N GLU A 103 -8.97 5.40 -10.58
CA GLU A 103 -10.27 5.71 -11.20
C GLU A 103 -11.49 5.39 -10.32
N PHE A 104 -11.46 4.23 -9.65
CA PHE A 104 -12.57 3.76 -8.81
C PHE A 104 -12.27 3.90 -7.32
N SER A 105 -11.58 4.99 -6.98
CA SER A 105 -11.14 5.34 -5.63
C SER A 105 -11.54 6.78 -5.33
N PHE A 106 -12.53 6.95 -4.46
CA PHE A 106 -13.23 8.22 -4.23
C PHE A 106 -13.01 8.67 -2.78
N GLY A 107 -12.15 9.67 -2.57
CA GLY A 107 -11.76 10.11 -1.24
C GLY A 107 -11.99 11.60 -0.98
N TYR A 108 -12.52 11.95 0.18
CA TYR A 108 -12.61 13.31 0.71
C TYR A 108 -11.60 13.51 1.82
N GLY A 109 -10.71 14.49 1.69
CA GLY A 109 -9.60 14.76 2.60
C GLY A 109 -9.75 16.01 3.45
N GLY A 110 -9.09 16.02 4.62
CA GLY A 110 -9.16 17.08 5.64
C GLY A 110 -8.74 18.47 5.16
N THR A 111 -8.07 18.56 4.02
CA THR A 111 -7.71 19.82 3.34
C THR A 111 -8.83 20.41 2.49
N ALA A 112 -10.09 20.00 2.71
CA ALA A 112 -11.27 20.41 1.94
C ALA A 112 -11.21 20.05 0.45
N LYS A 113 -10.71 18.84 0.16
CA LYS A 113 -10.55 18.36 -1.22
C LYS A 113 -11.12 16.97 -1.42
N LYS A 114 -11.90 16.81 -2.48
CA LYS A 114 -12.28 15.50 -3.01
C LYS A 114 -11.23 15.03 -4.03
N SER A 115 -11.02 13.73 -4.10
CA SER A 115 -9.98 13.11 -4.92
C SER A 115 -10.42 11.81 -5.56
N THR A 116 -10.15 11.68 -6.85
CA THR A 116 -10.32 10.46 -7.66
C THR A 116 -9.36 10.51 -8.84
N ASN A 117 -8.79 9.37 -9.24
CA ASN A 117 -7.89 9.26 -10.38
C ASN A 117 -6.74 10.30 -10.39
N CYS A 118 -6.11 10.52 -9.22
CA CYS A 118 -5.06 11.53 -9.03
C CYS A 118 -5.48 12.99 -9.28
N ARG A 119 -6.79 13.28 -9.41
CA ARG A 119 -7.33 14.64 -9.49
C ARG A 119 -7.82 15.08 -8.12
N PHE A 120 -7.48 16.31 -7.73
CA PHE A 120 -7.80 16.89 -6.43
C PHE A 120 -8.55 18.21 -6.62
N GLU A 121 -9.81 18.25 -6.18
CA GLU A 121 -10.72 19.39 -6.39
C GLU A 121 -11.27 19.88 -5.06
N ASN A 122 -11.53 21.19 -4.93
CA ASN A 122 -12.11 21.74 -3.71
C ASN A 122 -13.52 21.18 -3.49
N TYR A 123 -13.80 20.74 -2.27
CA TYR A 123 -15.11 20.21 -1.87
C TYR A 123 -15.27 20.28 -0.35
N GLY A 124 -16.49 20.58 0.10
CA GLY A 124 -16.84 20.57 1.51
C GLY A 124 -16.04 21.56 2.33
N GLU A 125 -15.70 21.16 3.54
CA GLU A 125 -14.99 21.98 4.53
C GLU A 125 -13.67 21.32 4.95
N ARG A 126 -12.80 22.05 5.65
CA ARG A 126 -11.63 21.44 6.29
C ARG A 126 -12.08 20.63 7.50
N PHE A 127 -11.39 19.54 7.80
CA PHE A 127 -11.62 18.75 9.01
C PHE A 127 -10.31 18.23 9.60
N ALA A 128 -10.29 18.03 10.91
CA ALA A 128 -9.10 17.74 11.70
C ALA A 128 -9.46 16.88 12.93
N GLU A 129 -8.56 16.79 13.91
CA GLU A 129 -8.83 16.13 15.19
C GLU A 129 -10.21 16.49 15.78
N ASN A 130 -10.87 15.49 16.34
CA ASN A 130 -12.20 15.54 16.96
C ASN A 130 -13.39 15.74 16.01
N ASP A 131 -13.18 15.99 14.72
CA ASP A 131 -14.26 16.00 13.73
C ASP A 131 -14.77 14.58 13.44
N ILE A 132 -16.07 14.48 13.19
CA ILE A 132 -16.78 13.26 12.79
C ILE A 132 -17.26 13.44 11.35
N LEU A 133 -16.93 12.47 10.50
CA LEU A 133 -17.32 12.44 9.10
C LEU A 133 -18.36 11.35 8.90
N GLY A 134 -19.51 11.71 8.33
CA GLY A 134 -20.44 10.74 7.77
C GLY A 134 -20.10 10.51 6.30
N CYS A 135 -19.96 9.27 5.88
CA CYS A 135 -19.64 8.87 4.52
C CYS A 135 -20.83 8.11 3.93
N TYR A 136 -21.41 8.62 2.85
CA TYR A 136 -22.66 8.12 2.27
C TYR A 136 -22.46 7.68 0.83
N ILE A 137 -23.13 6.61 0.43
CA ILE A 137 -23.20 6.13 -0.94
C ILE A 137 -24.64 5.73 -1.29
N ASP A 138 -25.17 6.32 -2.36
CA ASP A 138 -26.51 6.06 -2.89
C ASP A 138 -26.38 5.36 -4.23
N PHE A 139 -26.69 4.06 -4.26
CA PHE A 139 -26.71 3.29 -5.50
C PHE A 139 -28.04 3.42 -6.25
N GLU A 140 -29.05 4.06 -5.69
CA GLU A 140 -30.42 4.16 -6.21
C GLU A 140 -30.72 5.50 -6.90
N ALA A 141 -29.70 6.34 -7.08
CA ALA A 141 -29.76 7.63 -7.77
C ALA A 141 -29.85 7.48 -9.31
N GLY A 142 -30.91 6.82 -9.80
CA GLY A 142 -31.14 6.60 -11.22
C GLY A 142 -30.07 5.70 -11.86
N GLU A 143 -29.42 6.20 -12.91
CA GLU A 143 -28.31 5.50 -13.59
C GLU A 143 -26.94 5.72 -12.92
N GLU A 144 -26.88 6.59 -11.92
CA GLU A 144 -25.66 6.98 -11.24
C GLU A 144 -25.59 6.38 -9.83
N VAL A 145 -24.36 6.36 -9.32
CA VAL A 145 -24.05 6.14 -7.92
C VAL A 145 -23.48 7.46 -7.39
N GLU A 146 -24.13 8.02 -6.38
CA GLU A 146 -23.71 9.27 -5.76
C GLU A 146 -22.99 9.01 -4.44
N MET A 147 -21.82 9.64 -4.24
CA MET A 147 -21.14 9.62 -2.95
C MET A 147 -21.14 11.03 -2.35
N SER A 148 -21.48 11.11 -1.07
CA SER A 148 -21.63 12.37 -0.34
C SER A 148 -21.05 12.26 1.07
N PHE A 149 -20.83 13.41 1.70
CA PHE A 149 -20.23 13.48 3.03
C PHE A 149 -20.97 14.46 3.93
N SER A 150 -20.89 14.21 5.24
CA SER A 150 -21.25 15.18 6.28
C SER A 150 -20.07 15.41 7.22
N LYS A 151 -19.97 16.61 7.78
CA LYS A 151 -19.04 16.94 8.85
C LYS A 151 -19.83 17.35 10.11
N ASN A 152 -19.65 16.63 11.21
CA ASN A 152 -20.34 16.88 12.49
C ASN A 152 -21.87 17.03 12.28
N GLY A 153 -22.45 16.12 11.50
CA GLY A 153 -23.88 16.12 11.12
C GLY A 153 -24.27 17.11 10.00
N LYS A 154 -23.42 18.08 9.63
CA LYS A 154 -23.69 19.02 8.54
C LYS A 154 -23.46 18.38 7.17
N TRP A 155 -24.50 18.29 6.35
CA TRP A 155 -24.41 17.80 4.97
C TRP A 155 -23.57 18.71 4.08
N LEU A 156 -22.64 18.14 3.30
CA LEU A 156 -21.71 18.89 2.44
C LEU A 156 -22.06 18.81 0.94
N GLY A 157 -23.17 18.16 0.58
CA GLY A 157 -23.56 17.96 -0.82
C GLY A 157 -22.89 16.76 -1.48
N VAL A 158 -23.27 16.50 -2.74
CA VAL A 158 -22.73 15.39 -3.53
C VAL A 158 -21.28 15.67 -3.93
N ALA A 159 -20.37 14.76 -3.58
CA ALA A 159 -18.95 14.87 -3.93
C ALA A 159 -18.65 14.22 -5.29
N PHE A 160 -19.17 13.02 -5.51
CA PHE A 160 -18.86 12.20 -6.68
C PHE A 160 -20.13 11.63 -7.30
N ARG A 161 -20.06 11.46 -8.63
CA ARG A 161 -21.04 10.75 -9.45
C ARG A 161 -20.29 9.77 -10.34
N THR A 162 -20.75 8.54 -10.41
CA THR A 162 -20.25 7.56 -11.38
C THR A 162 -21.39 6.73 -11.92
N LYS A 163 -21.33 6.36 -13.19
CA LYS A 163 -22.39 5.56 -13.81
C LYS A 163 -22.37 4.14 -13.27
N ARG A 164 -23.54 3.59 -12.95
CA ARG A 164 -23.68 2.20 -12.50
C ARG A 164 -23.13 1.21 -13.53
N SER A 165 -23.30 1.50 -14.83
CA SER A 165 -22.76 0.71 -15.93
C SER A 165 -21.23 0.62 -15.92
N VAL A 166 -20.55 1.69 -15.49
CA VAL A 166 -19.07 1.72 -15.38
C VAL A 166 -18.60 0.93 -14.16
N LEU A 167 -19.31 1.01 -13.03
CA LEU A 167 -19.01 0.15 -11.88
C LEU A 167 -19.28 -1.33 -12.16
N GLY A 168 -20.24 -1.65 -13.04
CA GLY A 168 -20.51 -3.02 -13.48
C GLY A 168 -20.89 -3.95 -12.33
N GLY A 169 -21.61 -3.44 -11.33
CA GLY A 169 -22.00 -4.18 -10.12
C GLY A 169 -20.86 -4.47 -9.14
N ARG A 170 -19.64 -4.00 -9.39
CA ARG A 170 -18.49 -4.19 -8.48
C ARG A 170 -18.74 -3.43 -7.17
N PRO A 171 -18.49 -4.06 -6.00
CA PRO A 171 -18.71 -3.45 -4.70
C PRO A 171 -17.69 -2.36 -4.37
N LEU A 172 -18.18 -1.32 -3.69
CA LEU A 172 -17.36 -0.28 -3.10
C LEU A 172 -17.25 -0.50 -1.59
N PHE A 173 -16.04 -0.37 -1.08
CA PHE A 173 -15.68 -0.63 0.32
C PHE A 173 -15.37 0.69 1.01
N PRO A 174 -15.84 0.90 2.26
CA PRO A 174 -15.31 1.94 3.13
C PRO A 174 -13.78 1.88 3.16
N HIS A 175 -13.16 3.04 2.94
CA HIS A 175 -11.72 3.19 2.80
C HIS A 175 -11.27 4.46 3.54
N VAL A 176 -10.19 4.34 4.32
CA VAL A 176 -9.46 5.46 4.91
C VAL A 176 -8.02 5.48 4.42
N LEU A 177 -7.47 6.67 4.23
CA LEU A 177 -6.07 6.94 4.02
C LEU A 177 -5.65 8.03 5.01
N THR A 178 -4.76 7.71 5.93
CA THR A 178 -4.33 8.61 7.00
C THR A 178 -2.84 8.86 6.96
N LYS A 179 -2.44 10.07 7.35
CA LYS A 179 -1.07 10.47 7.62
C LYS A 179 -1.05 11.04 9.04
N ASN A 180 -0.32 10.36 9.92
CA ASN A 180 -0.11 10.72 11.33
C ASN A 180 -1.40 10.94 12.16
N CYS A 181 -2.55 10.42 11.75
CA CYS A 181 -3.79 10.55 12.52
C CYS A 181 -4.32 9.18 12.96
N ALA A 182 -4.71 9.07 14.23
CA ALA A 182 -5.49 7.95 14.74
C ALA A 182 -6.97 8.17 14.41
N ILE A 183 -7.63 7.12 13.93
CA ILE A 183 -9.02 7.17 13.48
C ILE A 183 -9.81 6.01 14.06
N GLU A 184 -11.12 6.21 14.16
CA GLU A 184 -12.08 5.22 14.61
C GLU A 184 -13.31 5.24 13.72
N PHE A 185 -13.79 4.05 13.36
CA PHE A 185 -14.96 3.87 12.53
C PHE A 185 -16.20 3.54 13.36
N ASN A 186 -17.34 4.03 12.90
CA ASN A 186 -18.64 3.47 13.24
C ASN A 186 -19.28 2.95 11.96
N PHE A 187 -19.31 1.63 11.81
CA PHE A 187 -19.98 0.93 10.74
C PHE A 187 -21.45 0.64 11.05
N GLY A 188 -21.91 0.95 12.26
CA GLY A 188 -23.20 0.57 12.83
C GLY A 188 -23.09 -0.34 14.06
N GLN A 189 -21.88 -0.68 14.51
CA GLN A 189 -21.68 -1.52 15.70
C GLN A 189 -22.00 -0.80 17.03
N LYS A 190 -22.28 0.50 16.98
CA LYS A 190 -22.66 1.36 18.11
C LYS A 190 -23.57 2.49 17.64
N ASP A 191 -24.11 3.24 18.60
CA ASP A 191 -24.94 4.40 18.31
C ASP A 191 -24.22 5.42 17.41
N PRO A 192 -24.94 6.07 16.48
CA PRO A 192 -24.39 7.15 15.66
C PRO A 192 -23.74 8.24 16.51
N TRP A 193 -22.59 8.76 16.09
CA TRP A 193 -22.02 9.95 16.71
C TRP A 193 -22.72 11.23 16.26
N CYS A 194 -23.21 11.26 15.02
CA CYS A 194 -23.98 12.35 14.45
C CYS A 194 -25.34 11.86 13.95
N THR A 195 -26.30 12.77 13.81
CA THR A 195 -27.58 12.45 13.16
C THR A 195 -27.34 11.97 11.73
N ILE A 196 -27.77 10.75 11.45
CA ILE A 196 -27.69 10.14 10.13
C ILE A 196 -28.98 10.47 9.38
N ARG A 197 -28.87 10.62 8.07
CA ARG A 197 -30.02 10.79 7.18
C ARG A 197 -30.86 9.50 7.15
N GLU A 198 -32.17 9.62 7.38
CA GLU A 198 -33.11 8.50 7.58
C GLU A 198 -33.13 7.52 6.39
N GLU A 199 -32.83 7.99 5.19
CA GLU A 199 -32.80 7.16 3.99
C GLU A 199 -31.53 6.29 3.86
N PHE A 200 -30.53 6.44 4.75
CA PHE A 200 -29.29 5.67 4.72
C PHE A 200 -29.22 4.65 5.85
N THR A 201 -28.70 3.47 5.52
CA THR A 201 -28.45 2.39 6.48
C THR A 201 -26.96 2.22 6.71
N PHE A 202 -26.56 2.05 7.96
CA PHE A 202 -25.19 1.67 8.30
C PHE A 202 -24.77 0.37 7.61
N ILE A 203 -23.53 0.31 7.10
CA ILE A 203 -23.03 -0.86 6.37
C ILE A 203 -23.08 -2.16 7.21
N GLN A 204 -22.91 -2.09 8.53
CA GLN A 204 -23.03 -3.22 9.47
C GLN A 204 -24.49 -3.71 9.64
N HIS A 205 -25.49 -2.97 9.17
CA HIS A 205 -26.91 -3.35 9.24
C HIS A 205 -27.47 -3.88 7.92
N VAL A 206 -26.76 -3.70 6.80
CA VAL A 206 -27.09 -4.35 5.52
C VAL A 206 -27.03 -5.87 5.69
N GLY A 207 -27.96 -6.67 5.16
CA GLY A 207 -27.90 -8.13 5.32
C GLY A 207 -26.57 -8.73 4.85
N VAL A 208 -26.03 -9.75 5.54
CA VAL A 208 -24.73 -10.37 5.18
C VAL A 208 -24.75 -10.94 3.77
N ASP A 209 -25.90 -11.47 3.32
CA ASP A 209 -26.19 -11.93 1.96
C ASP A 209 -26.18 -10.80 0.91
N GLN A 210 -26.25 -9.55 1.36
CA GLN A 210 -26.24 -8.35 0.52
C GLN A 210 -24.93 -7.57 0.58
N ARG A 211 -24.03 -7.93 1.51
CA ARG A 211 -22.65 -7.44 1.56
C ARG A 211 -21.76 -8.34 0.71
N ILE A 212 -20.70 -7.77 0.15
CA ILE A 212 -19.72 -8.52 -0.65
C ILE A 212 -18.40 -8.51 0.09
N ARG A 213 -17.88 -9.70 0.39
CA ARG A 213 -16.61 -9.89 1.08
C ARG A 213 -15.45 -9.39 0.20
N GLY A 214 -14.50 -8.68 0.81
CA GLY A 214 -13.23 -8.33 0.17
C GLY A 214 -12.32 -9.55 -0.04
N THR A 215 -11.19 -9.36 -0.71
CA THR A 215 -10.23 -10.46 -0.88
C THR A 215 -9.77 -11.00 0.48
N VAL A 216 -9.89 -12.30 0.67
CA VAL A 216 -9.41 -13.01 1.86
C VAL A 216 -7.96 -13.46 1.64
N GLY A 217 -7.12 -13.25 2.65
CA GLY A 217 -5.70 -13.64 2.60
C GLY A 217 -5.46 -15.15 2.76
N PRO A 218 -4.20 -15.59 2.60
CA PRO A 218 -3.78 -16.95 2.91
C PRO A 218 -4.09 -17.35 4.36
N LYS A 219 -4.49 -18.62 4.58
CA LYS A 219 -4.84 -19.10 5.93
C LYS A 219 -3.62 -19.41 6.79
N SER A 220 -2.52 -19.75 6.15
CA SER A 220 -1.28 -20.21 6.77
C SER A 220 -0.06 -19.55 6.13
N LYS A 221 1.08 -19.54 6.83
CA LYS A 221 2.36 -19.05 6.25
C LYS A 221 2.79 -19.89 5.04
N SER A 222 2.51 -21.20 5.04
CA SER A 222 2.84 -22.11 3.93
C SER A 222 2.10 -21.80 2.62
N GLU A 223 0.98 -21.09 2.69
CA GLU A 223 0.24 -20.60 1.53
C GLU A 223 0.73 -19.21 1.05
N CYS A 224 1.56 -18.53 1.85
CA CYS A 224 2.12 -17.23 1.53
C CYS A 224 3.38 -17.38 0.67
N GLU A 225 3.55 -16.47 -0.29
CA GLU A 225 4.73 -16.41 -1.14
C GLU A 225 5.54 -15.13 -0.92
N ILE A 226 6.86 -15.26 -0.89
CA ILE A 226 7.82 -14.16 -0.86
C ILE A 226 8.78 -14.32 -2.03
N LEU A 227 8.73 -13.38 -2.96
CA LEU A 227 9.59 -13.35 -4.15
C LEU A 227 10.73 -12.35 -3.93
N MET A 228 11.97 -12.82 -3.86
CA MET A 228 13.15 -11.97 -3.78
C MET A 228 13.69 -11.67 -5.17
N MET A 229 13.64 -10.40 -5.59
CA MET A 229 14.25 -9.98 -6.85
C MET A 229 15.76 -9.96 -6.70
N VAL A 230 16.50 -10.51 -7.69
CA VAL A 230 17.96 -10.46 -7.72
C VAL A 230 18.42 -9.90 -9.07
N GLY A 231 19.29 -8.90 -9.05
CA GLY A 231 19.87 -8.31 -10.25
C GLY A 231 20.40 -6.90 -10.03
N LEU A 232 21.30 -6.46 -10.90
CA LEU A 232 21.95 -5.15 -10.83
C LEU A 232 20.94 -3.99 -10.97
N PRO A 233 21.27 -2.77 -10.52
CA PRO A 233 20.49 -1.57 -10.84
C PRO A 233 20.16 -1.49 -12.34
N ALA A 234 19.01 -0.92 -12.69
CA ALA A 234 18.50 -0.85 -14.07
C ALA A 234 18.21 -2.19 -14.79
N ALA A 235 18.45 -3.36 -14.16
CA ALA A 235 18.18 -4.66 -14.78
C ALA A 235 16.70 -4.92 -15.11
N GLY A 236 15.72 -4.17 -14.56
CA GLY A 236 14.28 -4.36 -14.85
C GLY A 236 13.45 -5.00 -13.73
N LYS A 237 14.00 -5.12 -12.52
CA LYS A 237 13.34 -5.72 -11.33
C LYS A 237 11.99 -5.11 -10.99
N THR A 238 11.92 -3.80 -10.82
CA THR A 238 10.66 -3.11 -10.51
C THR A 238 9.61 -3.33 -11.59
N THR A 239 10.01 -3.28 -12.88
CA THR A 239 9.13 -3.55 -14.02
C THR A 239 8.55 -4.96 -13.97
N TRP A 240 9.40 -5.95 -13.71
CA TRP A 240 8.96 -7.34 -13.56
C TRP A 240 8.02 -7.50 -12.36
N ALA A 241 8.38 -6.95 -11.20
CA ALA A 241 7.57 -7.05 -9.97
C ALA A 241 6.16 -6.48 -10.16
N ILE A 242 6.06 -5.30 -10.79
CA ILE A 242 4.76 -4.66 -11.10
C ILE A 242 3.96 -5.52 -12.08
N LYS A 243 4.60 -5.99 -13.17
CA LYS A 243 3.92 -6.85 -14.16
C LYS A 243 3.44 -8.17 -13.55
N HIS A 244 4.26 -8.78 -12.71
CA HIS A 244 3.93 -10.04 -12.03
C HIS A 244 2.77 -9.85 -11.05
N ALA A 245 2.78 -8.77 -10.26
CA ALA A 245 1.67 -8.45 -9.37
C ALA A 245 0.37 -8.17 -10.12
N ALA A 246 0.43 -7.41 -11.23
CA ALA A 246 -0.72 -7.12 -12.08
C ALA A 246 -1.28 -8.37 -12.79
N GLY A 247 -0.42 -9.31 -13.17
CA GLY A 247 -0.81 -10.60 -13.74
C GLY A 247 -1.42 -11.58 -12.72
N ASN A 248 -1.25 -11.31 -11.42
CA ASN A 248 -1.71 -12.17 -10.32
C ASN A 248 -2.51 -11.36 -9.28
N PRO A 249 -3.62 -10.71 -9.68
CA PRO A 249 -4.35 -9.78 -8.81
C PRO A 249 -4.90 -10.44 -7.54
N ALA A 250 -5.29 -11.73 -7.61
CA ALA A 250 -5.77 -12.49 -6.47
C ALA A 250 -4.71 -12.68 -5.36
N LYS A 251 -3.42 -12.68 -5.72
CA LYS A 251 -2.33 -12.80 -4.73
C LYS A 251 -2.11 -11.52 -3.93
N LYS A 252 -2.56 -10.35 -4.42
CA LYS A 252 -2.37 -9.04 -3.79
C LYS A 252 -0.94 -8.85 -3.24
N TYR A 253 0.06 -9.03 -4.10
CA TYR A 253 1.46 -8.89 -3.69
C TYR A 253 1.74 -7.51 -3.12
N ASN A 254 2.35 -7.50 -1.93
CA ASN A 254 2.89 -6.31 -1.30
C ASN A 254 4.33 -6.13 -1.81
N ILE A 255 4.54 -5.19 -2.74
CA ILE A 255 5.87 -4.88 -3.26
C ILE A 255 6.64 -4.05 -2.23
N LEU A 256 7.70 -4.63 -1.68
CA LEU A 256 8.58 -4.04 -0.68
C LEU A 256 9.86 -3.57 -1.37
N GLY A 257 9.94 -2.26 -1.61
CA GLY A 257 11.11 -1.62 -2.20
C GLY A 257 11.17 -0.16 -1.81
N THR A 258 12.36 0.46 -1.90
CA THR A 258 12.53 1.88 -1.57
C THR A 258 11.70 2.76 -2.52
N ASN A 259 11.62 2.42 -3.81
CA ASN A 259 10.74 3.11 -4.76
C ASN A 259 9.26 3.06 -4.32
N ALA A 260 8.77 1.89 -3.89
CA ALA A 260 7.38 1.74 -3.44
C ALA A 260 7.08 2.58 -2.19
N ILE A 261 8.04 2.72 -1.28
CA ILE A 261 7.91 3.60 -0.10
C ILE A 261 7.89 5.08 -0.53
N MET A 262 8.76 5.47 -1.47
CA MET A 262 8.81 6.84 -1.98
C MET A 262 7.50 7.23 -2.68
N GLU A 263 6.83 6.29 -3.36
CA GLU A 263 5.49 6.50 -3.92
C GLU A 263 4.44 6.80 -2.82
N LYS A 264 4.56 6.17 -1.64
CA LYS A 264 3.65 6.43 -0.50
C LYS A 264 3.99 7.70 0.29
N MET A 265 5.14 8.32 0.00
CA MET A 265 5.51 9.63 0.55
C MET A 265 4.96 10.80 -0.28
N LYS A 266 4.23 10.57 -1.37
CA LYS A 266 3.72 11.64 -2.24
C LYS A 266 2.90 12.71 -1.51
N VAL A 267 2.91 13.92 -2.07
CA VAL A 267 2.04 15.02 -1.65
C VAL A 267 1.15 15.37 -2.83
N MET A 268 -0.17 15.24 -2.67
CA MET A 268 -1.15 15.47 -3.76
C MET A 268 -0.86 14.68 -5.04
N GLY A 269 -0.48 13.40 -4.92
CA GLY A 269 -0.14 12.55 -6.07
C GLY A 269 1.21 12.85 -6.74
N LEU A 270 1.91 13.91 -6.31
CA LEU A 270 3.21 14.30 -6.86
C LEU A 270 4.36 13.76 -6.00
N ARG A 271 5.41 13.27 -6.68
CA ARG A 271 6.67 12.86 -6.04
C ARG A 271 7.35 14.08 -5.40
N ARG A 272 7.94 13.88 -4.22
CA ARG A 272 8.67 14.93 -3.48
C ARG A 272 9.94 15.46 -4.19
N GLN A 273 10.39 14.81 -5.28
CA GLN A 273 11.65 15.09 -5.99
C GLN A 273 11.87 16.57 -6.33
N ARG A 274 10.85 17.27 -6.85
CA ARG A 274 11.00 18.67 -7.30
C ARG A 274 11.15 19.69 -6.16
N ASN A 275 10.71 19.37 -4.95
CA ASN A 275 10.66 20.32 -3.83
C ASN A 275 11.77 20.06 -2.78
N TYR A 276 12.61 19.04 -2.98
CA TYR A 276 13.63 18.58 -2.03
C TYR A 276 15.04 18.61 -2.62
N ALA A 277 15.33 19.60 -3.48
CA ALA A 277 16.68 19.86 -3.98
C ALA A 277 17.65 20.06 -2.78
N GLY A 278 18.50 19.06 -2.53
CA GLY A 278 19.48 19.06 -1.43
C GLY A 278 19.20 18.14 -0.24
N ARG A 279 18.03 17.47 -0.15
CA ARG A 279 17.71 16.51 0.95
C ARG A 279 17.19 15.16 0.46
N TRP A 280 17.38 14.86 -0.82
CA TRP A 280 16.96 13.60 -1.43
C TRP A 280 17.61 12.37 -0.75
N ASP A 281 18.90 12.48 -0.41
CA ASP A 281 19.64 11.40 0.27
C ASP A 281 19.06 11.07 1.65
N VAL A 282 18.60 12.09 2.38
CA VAL A 282 17.92 11.91 3.67
C VAL A 282 16.61 11.14 3.47
N LEU A 283 15.81 11.48 2.45
CA LEU A 283 14.58 10.74 2.16
C LEU A 283 14.85 9.30 1.74
N ILE A 284 15.91 9.03 0.96
CA ILE A 284 16.32 7.66 0.62
C ILE A 284 16.72 6.88 1.87
N GLN A 285 17.48 7.50 2.77
CA GLN A 285 17.88 6.87 4.03
C GLN A 285 16.65 6.52 4.88
N GLN A 286 15.71 7.47 5.02
CA GLN A 286 14.45 7.26 5.73
C GLN A 286 13.60 6.15 5.09
N ALA A 287 13.50 6.13 3.76
CA ALA A 287 12.80 5.08 3.03
C ALA A 287 13.47 3.70 3.23
N THR A 288 14.80 3.65 3.29
CA THR A 288 15.55 2.41 3.54
C THR A 288 15.32 1.89 4.96
N GLN A 289 15.28 2.78 5.96
CA GLN A 289 14.94 2.43 7.35
C GLN A 289 13.51 1.90 7.45
N CYS A 290 12.54 2.58 6.81
CA CYS A 290 11.16 2.12 6.72
C CYS A 290 11.08 0.74 6.09
N LEU A 291 11.80 0.51 4.98
CA LEU A 291 11.80 -0.78 4.28
C LEU A 291 12.30 -1.91 5.18
N ASN A 292 13.40 -1.71 5.90
CA ASN A 292 13.93 -2.71 6.83
C ASN A 292 12.92 -3.06 7.91
N ARG A 293 12.19 -2.07 8.44
CA ARG A 293 11.13 -2.30 9.42
C ARG A 293 9.91 -3.00 8.81
N LEU A 294 9.51 -2.62 7.59
CA LEU A 294 8.42 -3.26 6.85
C LEU A 294 8.71 -4.72 6.54
N ILE A 295 9.95 -5.09 6.21
CA ILE A 295 10.37 -6.49 6.03
C ILE A 295 10.14 -7.30 7.31
N GLN A 296 10.48 -6.74 8.48
CA GLN A 296 10.26 -7.41 9.77
C GLN A 296 8.77 -7.57 10.11
N ILE A 297 7.93 -6.59 9.73
CA ILE A 297 6.47 -6.67 9.91
C ILE A 297 5.88 -7.69 8.93
N ALA A 298 6.30 -7.67 7.67
CA ALA A 298 5.84 -8.56 6.61
C ALA A 298 6.04 -10.03 6.98
N ALA A 299 7.20 -10.38 7.53
CA ALA A 299 7.52 -11.74 7.97
C ALA A 299 6.55 -12.31 9.02
N ARG A 300 5.79 -11.46 9.71
CA ARG A 300 4.82 -11.86 10.74
C ARG A 300 3.38 -11.92 10.24
N LYS A 301 3.11 -11.42 9.03
CA LYS A 301 1.75 -11.34 8.49
C LYS A 301 1.57 -12.34 7.35
N LYS A 302 0.44 -13.04 7.34
CA LYS A 302 0.07 -14.02 6.31
C LYS A 302 -0.34 -13.31 5.01
N ARG A 303 0.63 -12.86 4.20
CA ARG A 303 0.38 -12.20 2.90
C ARG A 303 1.45 -12.56 1.89
N ASN A 304 1.20 -12.22 0.62
CA ASN A 304 2.19 -12.38 -0.44
C ASN A 304 3.03 -11.11 -0.63
N TYR A 305 4.31 -11.29 -0.92
CA TYR A 305 5.32 -10.22 -0.90
C TYR A 305 6.27 -10.32 -2.08
N ILE A 306 6.75 -9.19 -2.57
CA ILE A 306 7.88 -9.11 -3.52
C ILE A 306 8.93 -8.17 -2.95
N LEU A 307 10.16 -8.64 -2.71
CA LEU A 307 11.29 -7.81 -2.29
C LEU A 307 11.96 -7.20 -3.52
N ASP A 308 11.54 -6.00 -3.91
CA ASP A 308 12.09 -5.23 -5.03
C ASP A 308 13.34 -4.45 -4.60
N GLN A 309 14.46 -5.17 -4.50
CA GLN A 309 15.80 -4.63 -4.28
C GLN A 309 16.82 -5.39 -5.16
N THR A 310 18.09 -4.95 -5.16
CA THR A 310 19.16 -5.57 -5.98
C THR A 310 19.51 -6.98 -5.52
N ASN A 311 19.67 -7.18 -4.21
CA ASN A 311 19.98 -8.47 -3.58
C ASN A 311 21.13 -9.25 -4.25
N VAL A 312 22.12 -8.55 -4.79
CA VAL A 312 23.29 -9.16 -5.47
C VAL A 312 24.30 -9.76 -4.51
N TYR A 313 24.24 -9.41 -3.21
CA TYR A 313 25.12 -9.97 -2.18
C TYR A 313 24.46 -11.18 -1.49
N GLY A 314 25.12 -12.33 -1.47
CA GLY A 314 24.59 -13.55 -0.84
C GLY A 314 24.26 -13.39 0.66
N SER A 315 25.02 -12.57 1.39
CA SER A 315 24.74 -12.24 2.80
C SER A 315 23.41 -11.48 2.96
N ALA A 316 23.11 -10.56 2.04
CA ALA A 316 21.86 -9.79 2.05
C ALA A 316 20.66 -10.68 1.68
N GLN A 317 20.83 -11.59 0.71
CA GLN A 317 19.82 -12.58 0.33
C GLN A 317 19.38 -13.40 1.55
N ARG A 318 20.34 -14.05 2.22
CA ARG A 318 20.09 -14.87 3.41
C ARG A 318 19.45 -14.07 4.55
N ARG A 319 19.97 -12.88 4.85
CA ARG A 319 19.46 -12.02 5.93
C ARG A 319 17.99 -11.63 5.72
N LYS A 320 17.59 -11.35 4.47
CA LYS A 320 16.23 -10.90 4.15
C LYS A 320 15.22 -12.03 4.05
N MET A 321 15.64 -13.22 3.62
CA MET A 321 14.75 -14.38 3.45
C MET A 321 14.56 -15.20 4.72
N ARG A 322 15.55 -15.20 5.64
CA ARG A 322 15.46 -15.93 6.92
C ARG A 322 14.20 -15.62 7.75
N PRO A 323 13.77 -14.35 7.92
CA PRO A 323 12.56 -14.04 8.68
C PRO A 323 11.27 -14.65 8.13
N PHE A 324 11.22 -14.97 6.83
CA PHE A 324 10.05 -15.55 6.16
C PHE A 324 10.05 -17.09 6.24
N GLU A 325 10.63 -17.67 7.28
CA GLU A 325 10.50 -19.10 7.53
C GLU A 325 9.02 -19.53 7.58
N GLY A 326 8.72 -20.64 6.91
CA GLY A 326 7.35 -21.14 6.71
C GLY A 326 6.62 -20.57 5.50
N PHE A 327 7.15 -19.54 4.82
CA PHE A 327 6.63 -19.07 3.53
C PHE A 327 7.22 -19.88 2.37
N GLN A 328 6.57 -19.82 1.21
CA GLN A 328 7.18 -20.20 -0.07
C GLN A 328 8.21 -19.13 -0.46
N ARG A 329 9.48 -19.42 -0.24
CA ARG A 329 10.61 -18.50 -0.41
C ARG A 329 11.26 -18.72 -1.77
N LYS A 330 11.01 -17.81 -2.71
CA LYS A 330 11.54 -17.93 -4.09
C LYS A 330 12.44 -16.75 -4.44
N ALA A 331 13.41 -16.98 -5.32
CA ALA A 331 14.22 -15.92 -5.91
C ALA A 331 13.95 -15.81 -7.41
N VAL A 332 13.89 -14.57 -7.89
CA VAL A 332 13.69 -14.23 -9.30
C VAL A 332 14.90 -13.45 -9.78
N VAL A 333 15.74 -14.10 -10.58
CA VAL A 333 16.96 -13.53 -11.13
C VAL A 333 16.63 -12.81 -12.44
N ILE A 334 16.95 -11.51 -12.48
CA ILE A 334 16.92 -10.70 -13.69
C ILE A 334 18.35 -10.29 -14.01
N CYS A 335 18.93 -11.03 -14.95
CA CYS A 335 20.28 -10.83 -15.44
C CYS A 335 20.21 -10.71 -16.96
N PRO A 336 20.08 -9.50 -17.53
CA PRO A 336 20.23 -9.30 -18.96
C PRO A 336 21.71 -9.44 -19.37
N PRO A 337 22.01 -9.64 -20.67
CA PRO A 337 23.35 -9.45 -21.20
C PRO A 337 23.91 -8.04 -20.88
N ASP A 338 25.24 -7.92 -20.85
CA ASP A 338 25.92 -6.69 -20.42
C ASP A 338 25.58 -5.48 -21.30
N GLU A 339 25.42 -5.69 -22.61
CA GLU A 339 24.97 -4.68 -23.57
C GLU A 339 23.55 -4.18 -23.25
N GLY A 340 22.60 -5.10 -23.03
CA GLY A 340 21.23 -4.76 -22.67
C GLY A 340 21.13 -4.03 -21.31
N LEU A 341 22.01 -4.35 -20.35
CA LEU A 341 22.08 -3.62 -19.09
C LEU A 341 22.54 -2.17 -19.30
N ARG A 342 23.54 -1.95 -20.16
CA ARG A 342 24.06 -0.61 -20.48
C ARG A 342 22.99 0.24 -21.15
N GLU A 343 22.30 -0.29 -22.15
CA GLU A 343 21.19 0.41 -22.83
C GLU A 343 20.08 0.82 -21.84
N ARG A 344 19.67 -0.10 -20.96
CA ARG A 344 18.65 0.20 -19.93
C ARG A 344 19.11 1.24 -18.93
N THR A 345 20.40 1.26 -18.60
CA THR A 345 20.98 2.23 -17.68
C THR A 345 20.95 3.63 -18.30
N ILE A 346 21.41 3.77 -19.55
CA ILE A 346 21.37 5.05 -20.29
C ILE A 346 19.94 5.57 -20.37
N LYS A 347 19.01 4.72 -20.85
CA LYS A 347 17.60 5.08 -20.97
C LYS A 347 17.00 5.55 -19.65
N ARG A 348 17.33 4.89 -18.54
CA ARG A 348 16.83 5.26 -17.21
C ARG A 348 17.43 6.57 -16.70
N THR A 349 18.70 6.83 -16.99
CA THR A 349 19.35 8.10 -16.64
C THR A 349 18.70 9.25 -17.42
N ASP A 350 18.44 9.06 -18.72
CA ASP A 350 17.79 10.05 -19.58
C ASP A 350 16.33 10.32 -19.18
N GLU A 351 15.55 9.27 -18.87
CA GLU A 351 14.12 9.37 -18.56
C GLU A 351 13.83 9.75 -17.10
N GLU A 352 14.55 9.17 -16.13
CA GLU A 352 14.27 9.34 -14.70
C GLU A 352 15.23 10.31 -13.99
N GLY A 353 16.34 10.71 -14.62
CA GLY A 353 17.40 11.49 -13.98
C GLY A 353 18.07 10.76 -12.81
N LYS A 354 17.91 9.44 -12.72
CA LYS A 354 18.48 8.60 -11.66
C LYS A 354 19.84 8.08 -12.09
N ASP A 355 20.88 8.78 -11.68
CA ASP A 355 22.25 8.31 -11.86
C ASP A 355 22.68 7.47 -10.66
N VAL A 356 23.11 6.22 -10.90
CA VAL A 356 23.73 5.38 -9.88
C VAL A 356 25.23 5.44 -10.15
N PRO A 357 26.07 5.87 -9.19
CA PRO A 357 27.49 6.04 -9.46
C PRO A 357 28.14 4.76 -10.02
N ASP A 358 28.93 4.91 -11.09
CA ASP A 358 29.58 3.78 -11.76
C ASP A 358 30.37 2.89 -10.80
N HIS A 359 31.10 3.49 -9.86
CA HIS A 359 31.87 2.75 -8.85
C HIS A 359 30.99 1.83 -8.00
N ALA A 360 29.76 2.24 -7.66
CA ALA A 360 28.83 1.43 -6.88
C ALA A 360 28.28 0.26 -7.70
N VAL A 361 28.06 0.45 -9.01
CA VAL A 361 27.64 -0.64 -9.91
C VAL A 361 28.78 -1.64 -10.11
N LEU A 362 30.02 -1.16 -10.27
CA LEU A 362 31.20 -2.01 -10.37
C LEU A 362 31.43 -2.82 -9.09
N GLU A 363 31.31 -2.21 -7.91
CA GLU A 363 31.37 -2.92 -6.63
C GLU A 363 30.27 -4.00 -6.53
N MET A 364 29.04 -3.69 -6.95
CA MET A 364 27.95 -4.66 -7.00
C MET A 364 28.21 -5.80 -7.98
N LYS A 365 28.86 -5.52 -9.12
CA LYS A 365 29.27 -6.52 -10.11
C LYS A 365 30.31 -7.46 -9.53
N ALA A 366 31.39 -6.94 -8.93
CA ALA A 366 32.48 -7.72 -8.35
C ALA A 366 32.06 -8.62 -7.18
N HIS A 367 30.94 -8.32 -6.53
CA HIS A 367 30.38 -9.09 -5.44
C HIS A 367 29.06 -9.79 -5.79
N PHE A 368 28.70 -9.86 -7.08
CA PHE A 368 27.44 -10.45 -7.48
C PHE A 368 27.50 -11.97 -7.23
N THR A 369 26.63 -12.43 -6.34
CA THR A 369 26.37 -13.83 -6.04
C THR A 369 24.97 -14.21 -6.51
N LEU A 370 24.86 -15.20 -7.39
CA LEU A 370 23.56 -15.76 -7.78
C LEU A 370 22.97 -16.60 -6.63
N PRO A 371 21.66 -16.53 -6.38
CA PRO A 371 20.99 -17.37 -5.40
C PRO A 371 20.93 -18.82 -5.88
N ALA A 372 20.89 -19.76 -4.94
CA ALA A 372 20.64 -21.17 -5.20
C ALA A 372 19.53 -21.68 -4.26
N ALA A 373 18.74 -22.66 -4.73
CA ALA A 373 17.77 -23.35 -3.88
C ALA A 373 18.51 -24.11 -2.77
N GLY A 374 17.91 -24.17 -1.57
CA GLY A 374 18.52 -24.78 -0.39
C GLY A 374 17.96 -24.25 0.92
N GLU A 375 18.84 -24.00 1.90
CA GLU A 375 18.48 -23.70 3.31
C GLU A 375 17.42 -22.59 3.48
N PHE A 376 17.44 -21.54 2.64
CA PHE A 376 16.58 -20.37 2.80
C PHE A 376 15.75 -20.01 1.55
N LEU A 377 15.83 -20.82 0.49
CA LEU A 377 15.10 -20.64 -0.78
C LEU A 377 14.61 -21.99 -1.26
N ASP A 378 13.32 -22.07 -1.58
CA ASP A 378 12.68 -23.26 -2.13
C ASP A 378 12.90 -23.35 -3.64
N GLU A 379 12.95 -22.21 -4.33
CA GLU A 379 13.05 -22.14 -5.80
C GLU A 379 13.84 -20.91 -6.26
N VAL A 380 14.56 -21.05 -7.38
CA VAL A 380 15.23 -19.95 -8.08
C VAL A 380 14.83 -19.99 -9.55
N SER A 381 14.33 -18.87 -10.07
CA SER A 381 13.93 -18.72 -11.48
C SER A 381 14.78 -17.66 -12.17
N PHE A 382 15.10 -17.89 -13.45
CA PHE A 382 15.86 -16.98 -14.31
C PHE A 382 14.97 -16.43 -15.42
N VAL A 383 14.83 -15.11 -15.51
CA VAL A 383 13.86 -14.46 -16.40
C VAL A 383 14.42 -14.16 -17.80
N GLU A 384 15.71 -13.84 -17.88
CA GLU A 384 16.37 -13.44 -19.13
C GLU A 384 17.45 -14.44 -19.51
N LEU A 385 18.72 -14.16 -19.17
CA LEU A 385 19.78 -15.17 -19.32
C LEU A 385 19.45 -16.39 -18.49
N GLN A 386 19.62 -17.57 -19.08
CA GLN A 386 19.43 -18.83 -18.38
C GLN A 386 20.57 -19.05 -17.39
N GLN A 387 20.37 -19.99 -16.47
CA GLN A 387 21.26 -20.17 -15.32
C GLN A 387 22.75 -20.26 -15.70
N GLU A 388 23.13 -21.12 -16.66
CA GLU A 388 24.53 -21.32 -17.07
C GLU A 388 25.17 -20.04 -17.67
N GLU A 389 24.40 -19.29 -18.46
CA GLU A 389 24.86 -18.04 -19.08
C GLU A 389 25.03 -16.94 -18.03
N ALA A 390 24.06 -16.84 -17.10
CA ALA A 390 24.12 -15.90 -15.99
C ALA A 390 25.30 -16.20 -15.05
N GLU A 391 25.56 -17.48 -14.75
CA GLU A 391 26.72 -17.92 -13.96
C GLU A 391 28.04 -17.53 -14.65
N THR A 392 28.14 -17.74 -15.96
CA THR A 392 29.31 -17.36 -16.75
C THR A 392 29.54 -15.84 -16.70
N LEU A 393 28.49 -15.05 -16.93
CA LEU A 393 28.57 -13.59 -16.90
C LEU A 393 28.94 -13.05 -15.51
N VAL A 394 28.32 -13.58 -14.46
CA VAL A 394 28.61 -13.18 -13.07
C VAL A 394 30.03 -13.55 -12.68
N LYS A 395 30.54 -14.70 -13.14
CA LYS A 395 31.94 -15.06 -12.93
C LYS A 395 32.89 -14.06 -13.58
N GLN A 396 32.60 -13.61 -14.80
CA GLN A 396 33.38 -12.57 -15.47
C GLN A 396 33.34 -11.24 -14.69
N TYR A 397 32.19 -10.88 -14.10
CA TYR A 397 32.11 -9.69 -13.25
C TYR A 397 32.96 -9.77 -11.99
N ASN A 398 33.09 -10.96 -11.40
CA ASN A 398 33.83 -11.17 -10.15
C ASN A 398 35.36 -11.28 -10.37
N GLU A 399 35.81 -11.45 -11.61
CA GLU A 399 37.22 -11.55 -11.99
C GLU A 399 37.87 -10.18 -12.29
N VAL A 400 37.06 -9.14 -12.47
CA VAL A 400 37.46 -7.75 -12.77
C VAL A 400 37.25 -6.87 -11.55
#